data_AF-A0A9D6YRM7-F1
#
_entry.id   AF-A0A9D6YRM7-F1
#
_cell.length_a   1.000
_cell.length_b   1.000
_cell.length_c   1.000
_cell.angle_alpha   90.00
_cell.angle_beta   90.00
_cell.angle_gamma   90.00
#
_symmetry.space_group_name_H-M   'P 1'
#
loop_
_entity.id
_entity.type
_entity.pdbx_description
1 polymer ?
#
loop_
_entity_poly.entity_id
_entity_poly.type
_entity_poly.pdbx_seq_one_letter_code
_entity_poly.pdbx_strand_id
1 'polypeptide(L)' 'AITAIDAHGILPDMLSFNPTKPAGYPNGRTFADDVINFRLSFLSKGDIPPDGLEPHTDTLQEFPYLGTPHSK' A
#
# COMPACT_ATOMS: atom_id res chain seq x y z
N ALA A 1 -16.09 -13.81 -3.54
CA ALA A 1 -15.62 -13.11 -2.32
C ALA A 1 -14.13 -13.37 -2.06
N ILE A 2 -13.71 -14.62 -1.84
CA ILE A 2 -12.30 -14.99 -1.55
C ILE A 2 -11.32 -14.50 -2.63
N THR A 3 -11.64 -14.69 -3.92
CA THR A 3 -10.80 -14.21 -5.02
C THR A 3 -10.57 -12.70 -5.02
N ALA A 4 -11.58 -11.91 -4.65
CA ALA A 4 -11.44 -10.45 -4.55
C ALA A 4 -10.60 -10.05 -3.33
N ILE A 5 -10.74 -10.80 -2.24
CA ILE A 5 -9.95 -10.61 -1.02
C ILE A 5 -8.46 -10.86 -1.28
N ASP A 6 -8.13 -11.94 -2.01
CA ASP A 6 -6.76 -12.28 -2.39
C ASP A 6 -6.20 -11.29 -3.42
N ALA A 7 -6.98 -10.94 -4.45
CA ALA A 7 -6.58 -9.99 -5.49
C ALA A 7 -6.27 -8.59 -4.92
N HIS A 8 -6.98 -8.18 -3.86
CA HIS A 8 -6.83 -6.87 -3.24
C HIS A 8 -6.01 -6.88 -1.95
N GLY A 9 -5.54 -8.05 -1.49
CA GLY A 9 -4.71 -8.15 -0.28
C GLY A 9 -5.38 -7.61 0.98
N ILE A 10 -6.68 -7.88 1.15
CA ILE A 10 -7.52 -7.26 2.21
C ILE A 10 -7.46 -8.05 3.53
N LEU A 11 -6.93 -9.27 3.51
CA LEU A 11 -6.69 -10.03 4.75
C LEU A 11 -5.58 -9.36 5.59
N PRO A 12 -5.67 -9.47 6.94
CA PRO A 12 -4.59 -9.07 7.84
C PRO A 12 -3.28 -9.79 7.49
N ASP A 13 -2.15 -9.25 7.98
CA ASP A 13 -0.77 -9.53 7.57
C ASP A 13 -0.34 -11.01 7.66
N MET A 14 -0.87 -11.84 6.76
CA MET A 14 -0.33 -13.13 6.40
C MET A 14 0.66 -12.90 5.26
N LEU A 15 1.95 -12.84 5.60
CA LEU A 15 3.02 -12.74 4.63
C LEU A 15 3.06 -14.03 3.79
N SER A 16 2.40 -14.03 2.63
CA SER A 16 2.50 -15.12 1.67
C SER A 16 3.89 -15.10 1.03
N PHE A 17 4.84 -15.81 1.63
CA PHE A 17 6.20 -15.91 1.13
C PHE A 17 6.33 -17.06 0.12
N ASN A 18 6.66 -16.72 -1.13
CA ASN A 18 7.02 -17.70 -2.14
C ASN A 18 8.54 -17.61 -2.43
N PRO A 19 9.35 -18.59 -1.99
CA PRO A 19 10.80 -18.56 -2.13
C PRO A 19 11.29 -18.67 -3.59
N THR A 20 10.41 -18.99 -4.55
CA THR A 20 10.77 -19.00 -5.98
C THR A 20 10.65 -17.63 -6.64
N LYS A 21 10.17 -16.61 -5.91
CA LYS A 21 10.02 -15.23 -6.39
C LYS A 21 11.00 -14.29 -5.66
N PRO A 22 11.41 -13.18 -6.29
CA PRO A 22 12.19 -12.14 -5.60
C PRO A 22 11.48 -11.67 -4.33
N ALA A 23 12.27 -11.34 -3.31
CA ALA A 23 11.74 -10.74 -2.09
C ALA A 23 11.05 -9.41 -2.42
N GLY A 24 9.82 -9.25 -1.95
CA GLY A 24 9.03 -8.05 -2.14
C GLY A 24 7.93 -7.98 -1.08
N TYR A 25 7.43 -6.77 -0.83
CA TYR A 25 6.27 -6.63 0.04
C TYR A 25 5.07 -7.39 -0.57
N PRO A 26 4.22 -8.06 0.24
CA PRO A 26 3.07 -8.77 -0.30
C PRO A 26 2.22 -7.88 -1.20
N ASN A 27 1.85 -8.42 -2.35
CA ASN A 27 1.05 -7.76 -3.39
C ASN A 27 1.72 -6.57 -4.09
N GLY A 28 3.05 -6.39 -3.94
CA GLY A 28 3.80 -5.40 -4.71
C GLY A 28 3.55 -3.95 -4.31
N ARG A 29 2.90 -3.71 -3.16
CA ARG A 29 2.65 -2.36 -2.66
C ARG A 29 3.96 -1.68 -2.25
N THR A 30 4.04 -0.38 -2.50
CA THR A 30 5.16 0.52 -2.26
C THR A 30 4.75 1.63 -1.29
N PHE A 31 5.71 2.45 -0.85
CA PHE A 31 5.41 3.62 -0.01
C PHE A 31 4.52 4.67 -0.68
N ALA A 32 4.41 4.63 -2.02
CA ALA A 32 3.54 5.54 -2.76
C ALA A 32 2.08 5.07 -2.82
N ASP A 33 1.77 3.84 -2.39
CA ASP A 33 0.41 3.32 -2.48
C ASP A 33 -0.45 3.76 -1.29
N ASP A 34 -1.58 4.41 -1.59
CA ASP A 34 -2.56 4.81 -0.60
C ASP A 34 -3.50 3.65 -0.23
N VAL A 35 -2.98 2.80 0.66
CA VAL A 35 -3.68 1.60 1.14
C VAL A 35 -4.97 1.96 1.90
N ILE A 36 -5.02 3.11 2.57
CA ILE A 36 -6.18 3.49 3.39
C ILE A 36 -7.33 3.95 2.50
N ASN A 37 -7.09 4.87 1.56
CA ASN A 37 -8.13 5.29 0.61
C ASN A 37 -8.61 4.12 -0.26
N PHE A 38 -7.70 3.25 -0.70
CA PHE A 38 -8.08 2.04 -1.44
C PHE A 38 -9.03 1.14 -0.63
N ARG A 39 -8.72 0.89 0.65
CA ARG A 39 -9.55 0.05 1.53
C ARG A 39 -10.89 0.71 1.86
N LEU A 40 -10.90 2.01 2.14
CA LEU A 40 -12.13 2.76 2.40
C LEU A 40 -13.03 2.74 1.17
N SER A 41 -12.49 2.96 -0.03
CA SER A 41 -13.23 2.87 -1.28
C SER A 41 -13.82 1.47 -1.50
N PHE A 42 -13.03 0.42 -1.28
CA PHE A 42 -13.51 -0.97 -1.40
C PHE A 42 -14.67 -1.27 -0.43
N LEU A 43 -14.53 -0.92 0.85
CA LEU A 43 -15.54 -1.20 1.88
C LEU A 43 -16.81 -0.35 1.69
N SER A 44 -16.64 0.91 1.31
CA SER A 44 -17.75 1.86 1.12
C SER A 44 -18.36 1.83 -0.29
N LYS A 45 -17.82 1.01 -1.20
CA LYS A 45 -18.17 1.02 -2.63
C LYS A 45 -18.02 2.42 -3.27
N GLY A 46 -17.06 3.19 -2.78
CA GLY A 46 -16.74 4.53 -3.27
C GLY A 46 -17.57 5.66 -2.65
N ASP A 47 -18.42 5.41 -1.66
CA ASP A 47 -19.23 6.45 -1.01
C ASP A 47 -18.38 7.41 -0.14
N ILE A 48 -17.21 6.96 0.33
CA ILE A 48 -16.29 7.80 1.11
C ILE A 48 -15.30 8.47 0.15
N PRO A 49 -15.22 9.81 0.11
CA PRO A 49 -14.26 10.52 -0.72
C PRO A 49 -12.83 10.31 -0.21
N PRO A 50 -11.81 10.42 -1.09
CA PRO A 50 -10.42 10.36 -0.67
C PRO A 50 -10.07 11.54 0.23
N ASP A 51 -9.10 11.32 1.13
CA ASP A 51 -8.61 12.35 2.06
C ASP A 51 -7.83 13.50 1.40
N GLY A 52 -7.50 13.36 0.11
CA GLY A 52 -6.78 14.38 -0.67
C GLY A 52 -5.27 14.37 -0.43
N LEU A 53 -4.72 13.35 0.23
CA LEU A 53 -3.29 13.17 0.36
C LEU A 53 -2.70 12.64 -0.95
N GLU A 54 -1.50 13.12 -1.28
CA GLU A 54 -0.72 12.66 -2.43
C GLU A 54 0.56 11.96 -1.97
N PRO A 55 1.09 11.01 -2.76
CA PRO A 55 2.36 10.36 -2.43
C PRO A 55 3.52 11.34 -2.31
N HIS A 56 4.42 11.07 -1.37
CA HIS A 56 5.71 11.76 -1.29
C HIS A 56 6.53 11.50 -2.57
N THR A 57 7.04 12.57 -3.17
CA THR A 57 7.87 12.51 -4.38
C THR A 57 9.37 12.47 -4.09
N ASP A 58 9.74 12.56 -2.81
CA ASP A 58 11.12 12.73 -2.33
C ASP A 58 11.66 11.50 -1.59
N THR A 59 10.98 10.35 -1.66
CA THR A 59 11.46 9.10 -1.04
C THR A 59 12.75 8.60 -1.68
N LEU A 60 13.68 8.08 -0.87
CA LEU A 60 14.94 7.52 -1.36
C LEU A 60 14.71 6.15 -2.02
N GLN A 61 15.52 5.82 -3.03
CA GLN A 61 15.49 4.50 -3.71
C GLN A 61 16.20 3.41 -2.92
N GLU A 62 16.94 3.78 -1.87
CA GLU A 62 17.69 2.87 -1.01
C GLU A 62 17.32 3.07 0.46
N PHE A 63 17.59 2.05 1.28
CA PHE A 63 17.28 2.07 2.70
C PHE A 63 17.91 3.30 3.38
N PRO A 64 17.14 4.08 4.18
CA PRO A 64 15.85 3.74 4.79
C PRO A 64 14.60 4.15 4.00
N TYR A 65 14.73 4.59 2.74
CA TYR A 65 13.63 5.00 1.84
C TYR A 65 12.84 6.25 2.28
N LEU A 66 13.35 7.02 3.26
CA LEU A 66 12.68 8.23 3.78
C LEU A 66 13.15 9.49 3.04
N GLY A 67 12.21 10.39 2.77
CA GLY A 67 12.49 11.71 2.19
C GLY A 67 13.11 12.70 3.17
N THR A 68 13.32 13.94 2.70
CA THR A 68 13.96 14.97 3.54
C THR A 68 12.97 15.44 4.61
N PRO A 69 13.35 15.48 5.91
CA PRO A 69 12.45 15.97 6.95
C PRO A 69 11.93 17.37 6.66
N HIS A 70 10.63 17.58 6.84
CA HIS A 70 10.03 18.91 6.71
C HIS A 70 10.53 19.84 7.81
N SER A 71 10.67 21.11 7.47
CA SER A 71 10.91 22.18 8.46
C SER A 71 9.78 22.20 9.48
N LYS A 72 10.13 22.57 10.72
CA LYS A 72 9.15 22.83 11.78
C LYS A 72 8.37 24.12 11.52
#